data_AF-A0AAV6UB38-F1
#
_entry.id   AF-A0AAV6UB38-F1
#
_cell.length_a   1.000
_cell.length_b   1.000
_cell.length_c   1.000
_cell.angle_alpha   90.00
_cell.angle_beta   90.00
_cell.angle_gamma   90.00
#
_symmetry.space_group_name_H-M   'P 1'
#
loop_
_entity.id
_entity.type
_entity.pdbx_description
1 polymer ?
#
loop_
_entity_poly.entity_id
_entity_poly.type
_entity_poly.pdbx_seq_one_letter_code
_entity_poly.pdbx_strand_id
1 'polypeptide(L)'
;MADVFWMGYCVRLLLFSVFFDLRGVWNVPYINHAYLIHGSLLKGDPETFPSYIHGLLDPDMALCKNLRDKGIFMYINNLHEFGHLINSETFDTSHVHNELYEIYTNQKDWEHRYIHENYSKVLDPTYEVDMPCPDVFWFPVVTPTFCKHLIDTMENFGQWSDGSNKDPRLAGGYENVPTRDIHMNQVGFEQHWLYFLREYIRPVQEKIFIGYTHDPPKALMNFVVRYRPDEQPYLRPHHDSSTYTINIALNRPNIDYEGGGCRFIRYNCSATDLRLGWTLMHPGRLTHYHEGLRVTNGTRYIMISFVDP
;
A
#
# COMPACT_ATOMS: atom_id res chain seq x y z
N MET A 1 -12.03 30.40 -34.52
CA MET A 1 -11.70 30.41 -33.08
C MET A 1 -12.66 29.44 -32.44
N ALA A 2 -12.27 28.17 -32.34
CA ALA A 2 -13.11 27.10 -31.81
C ALA A 2 -12.23 26.31 -30.85
N ASP A 3 -12.69 26.24 -29.61
CA ASP A 3 -11.95 25.80 -28.43
C ASP A 3 -11.42 24.37 -28.58
N VAL A 4 -10.10 24.26 -28.63
CA VAL A 4 -9.37 23.00 -28.49
C VAL A 4 -9.29 22.72 -26.99
N PHE A 5 -10.19 21.89 -26.48
CA PHE A 5 -10.09 21.39 -25.11
C PHE A 5 -8.95 20.39 -25.03
N TRP A 6 -7.91 20.77 -24.27
CA TRP A 6 -6.75 19.95 -23.96
C TRP A 6 -7.09 18.97 -22.84
N MET A 7 -7.00 17.67 -23.12
CA MET A 7 -6.80 16.62 -22.11
C MET A 7 -6.08 15.46 -22.80
N GLY A 8 -4.79 15.31 -22.52
CA GLY A 8 -3.91 14.34 -23.19
C GLY A 8 -3.58 13.17 -22.28
N TYR A 9 -3.62 11.93 -22.79
CA TYR A 9 -3.20 10.73 -22.05
C TYR A 9 -2.62 9.62 -22.95
N CYS A 10 -1.87 8.72 -22.31
CA CYS A 10 -0.77 7.86 -22.79
C CYS A 10 -1.16 6.64 -23.66
N VAL A 11 -0.30 6.28 -24.63
CA VAL A 11 -0.31 5.00 -25.35
C VAL A 11 1.01 4.27 -25.09
N ARG A 12 0.98 3.04 -24.54
CA ARG A 12 2.13 2.13 -24.53
C ARG A 12 1.95 1.12 -25.66
N LEU A 13 2.62 1.35 -26.78
CA LEU A 13 2.85 0.29 -27.75
C LEU A 13 4.02 -0.58 -27.30
N LEU A 14 3.84 -1.90 -27.38
CA LEU A 14 4.90 -2.92 -27.28
C LEU A 14 6.10 -2.68 -28.23
N LEU A 15 5.93 -1.83 -29.26
CA LEU A 15 7.00 -1.43 -30.20
C LEU A 15 7.93 -0.32 -29.68
N PHE A 16 7.58 0.39 -28.60
CA PHE A 16 8.32 1.57 -28.11
C PHE A 16 9.24 1.31 -26.91
N SER A 17 9.53 0.05 -26.56
CA SER A 17 10.62 -0.25 -25.63
C SER A 17 12.01 0.08 -26.20
N VAL A 18 12.11 0.40 -27.50
CA VAL A 18 13.37 0.60 -28.24
C VAL A 18 13.80 2.08 -28.32
N PHE A 19 12.97 3.06 -27.96
CA PHE A 19 13.24 4.49 -28.23
C PHE A 19 12.92 5.45 -27.08
N PHE A 20 13.21 5.12 -25.82
CA PHE A 20 13.07 6.12 -24.74
C PHE A 20 14.00 7.35 -24.91
N ASP A 21 15.08 7.21 -25.68
CA ASP A 21 16.04 8.30 -25.92
C ASP A 21 15.61 9.30 -27.01
N LEU A 22 14.62 8.95 -27.85
CA LEU A 22 14.14 9.81 -28.93
C LEU A 22 12.72 10.31 -28.65
N ARG A 23 12.57 11.63 -28.53
CA ARG A 23 11.27 12.30 -28.32
C ARG A 23 10.76 12.93 -29.62
N GLY A 24 9.46 12.80 -29.89
CA GLY A 24 8.85 13.32 -31.10
C GLY A 24 7.38 12.96 -31.26
N VAL A 25 6.87 13.21 -32.46
CA VAL A 25 5.56 12.77 -32.93
C VAL A 25 5.78 11.74 -34.02
N TRP A 26 5.28 10.53 -33.81
CA TRP A 26 5.64 9.35 -34.60
C TRP A 26 4.40 8.81 -35.31
N ASN A 27 4.46 8.68 -36.64
CA ASN A 27 3.45 7.93 -37.38
C ASN A 27 3.68 6.43 -37.15
N VAL A 28 2.68 5.73 -36.63
CA VAL A 28 2.78 4.35 -36.18
C VAL A 28 1.68 3.47 -36.78
N PRO A 29 1.90 2.16 -36.92
CA PRO A 29 0.90 1.28 -37.52
C PRO A 29 -0.22 0.87 -36.56
N TYR A 30 -0.08 1.06 -35.25
CA TYR A 30 -1.06 0.64 -34.25
C TYR A 30 -1.07 1.63 -33.08
N ILE A 31 -2.24 1.88 -32.49
CA ILE A 31 -2.48 2.68 -31.28
C ILE A 31 -3.63 2.05 -30.49
N ASN A 32 -3.64 2.17 -29.16
CA ASN A 32 -4.70 1.66 -28.30
C ASN A 32 -4.80 2.47 -27.00
N HIS A 33 -5.74 2.11 -26.13
CA HIS A 33 -6.03 2.72 -24.82
C HIS A 33 -6.53 4.17 -24.85
N ALA A 34 -5.69 5.14 -25.24
CA ALA A 34 -6.02 6.56 -25.21
C ALA A 34 -5.57 7.27 -26.49
N TYR A 35 -6.52 7.83 -27.23
CA TYR A 35 -6.24 8.54 -28.47
C TYR A 35 -7.27 9.65 -28.72
N LEU A 36 -6.84 10.68 -29.45
CA LEU A 36 -7.69 11.79 -29.89
C LEU A 36 -7.95 11.67 -31.39
N ILE A 37 -9.21 11.78 -31.78
CA ILE A 37 -9.63 11.76 -33.19
C ILE A 37 -10.20 13.13 -33.53
N HIS A 38 -9.71 13.73 -34.62
CA HIS A 38 -10.22 15.02 -35.08
C HIS A 38 -11.70 14.91 -35.47
N GLY A 39 -12.55 15.78 -34.95
CA GLY A 39 -14.01 15.67 -35.10
C GLY A 39 -14.53 15.69 -36.56
N SER A 40 -13.74 16.19 -37.51
CA SER A 40 -14.10 16.11 -38.93
C SER A 40 -14.11 14.67 -39.47
N LEU A 41 -13.32 13.75 -38.89
CA LEU A 41 -13.36 12.32 -39.24
C LEU A 41 -14.65 11.65 -38.77
N LEU A 42 -15.32 12.23 -37.76
CA LEU A 42 -16.58 11.70 -37.21
C LEU A 42 -17.81 12.31 -37.89
N LYS A 43 -17.69 13.53 -38.43
CA LYS A 43 -18.77 14.28 -39.09
C LYS A 43 -18.67 14.30 -40.61
N GLY A 44 -17.59 13.74 -41.15
CA GLY A 44 -17.25 13.78 -42.57
C GLY A 44 -17.84 12.63 -43.37
N ASP A 45 -17.10 12.21 -44.38
CA ASP A 45 -17.46 11.11 -45.28
C ASP A 45 -17.61 9.78 -44.51
N PRO A 46 -18.75 9.07 -44.64
CA PRO A 46 -18.92 7.71 -44.12
C PRO A 46 -17.76 6.77 -44.44
N GLU A 47 -17.12 6.95 -45.60
CA GLU A 47 -15.94 6.18 -46.01
C GLU A 47 -14.72 6.41 -45.11
N THR A 48 -14.62 7.56 -44.43
CA THR A 48 -13.50 7.89 -43.52
C THR A 48 -13.80 7.60 -42.04
N PHE A 49 -15.03 7.21 -41.72
CA PHE A 49 -15.47 7.01 -40.34
C PHE A 49 -14.65 5.92 -39.61
N PRO A 50 -14.13 6.16 -38.40
CA PRO A 50 -13.43 5.15 -37.61
C PRO A 50 -14.35 3.99 -37.24
N SER A 51 -13.95 2.76 -37.57
CA SER A 51 -14.72 1.54 -37.28
C SER A 51 -13.89 0.57 -36.47
N TYR A 52 -14.50 -0.05 -35.46
CA TYR A 52 -13.91 -1.10 -34.61
C TYR A 52 -14.22 -2.51 -35.11
N ILE A 53 -14.76 -2.65 -36.32
CA ILE A 53 -15.16 -3.94 -36.89
C ILE A 53 -14.37 -4.16 -38.18
N HIS A 54 -13.65 -5.28 -38.25
CA HIS A 54 -12.94 -5.71 -39.45
C HIS A 54 -12.68 -7.23 -39.41
N GLY A 55 -13.55 -8.01 -40.07
CA GLY A 55 -13.42 -9.47 -40.12
C GLY A 55 -13.43 -10.11 -38.72
N LEU A 56 -12.39 -10.88 -38.42
CA LEU A 56 -12.19 -11.57 -37.12
C LEU A 56 -11.14 -10.88 -36.22
N LEU A 57 -10.73 -9.65 -36.55
CA LEU A 57 -9.77 -8.91 -35.72
C LEU A 57 -10.43 -8.44 -34.42
N ASP A 58 -9.65 -8.33 -33.35
CA ASP A 58 -10.12 -7.65 -32.14
C ASP A 58 -10.41 -6.16 -32.41
N PRO A 59 -11.23 -5.50 -31.57
CA PRO A 59 -11.66 -4.12 -31.83
C PRO A 59 -10.53 -3.10 -32.04
N ASP A 60 -9.41 -3.21 -31.31
CA ASP A 60 -8.30 -2.27 -31.41
C ASP A 60 -7.49 -2.51 -32.70
N MET A 61 -7.23 -3.78 -33.04
CA MET A 61 -6.62 -4.13 -34.32
C MET A 61 -7.52 -3.75 -35.50
N ALA A 62 -8.83 -3.92 -35.38
CA ALA A 62 -9.81 -3.52 -36.38
C ALA A 62 -9.80 -2.01 -36.61
N LEU A 63 -9.81 -1.20 -35.55
CA LEU A 63 -9.67 0.25 -35.65
C LEU A 63 -8.42 0.63 -36.43
N CYS A 64 -7.26 0.13 -36.01
CA CYS A 64 -5.99 0.47 -36.64
C CYS A 64 -5.93 0.01 -38.09
N LYS A 65 -6.45 -1.19 -38.41
CA LYS A 65 -6.52 -1.71 -39.79
C LYS A 65 -7.39 -0.82 -40.67
N ASN A 66 -8.59 -0.48 -40.20
CA ASN A 66 -9.53 0.37 -40.94
C ASN A 66 -8.94 1.76 -41.23
N LEU A 67 -8.24 2.38 -40.26
CA LEU A 67 -7.57 3.67 -40.47
C LEU A 67 -6.44 3.58 -41.51
N ARG A 68 -5.62 2.51 -41.45
CA ARG A 68 -4.55 2.28 -42.44
C ARG A 68 -5.09 2.07 -43.85
N ASP A 69 -6.16 1.28 -44.01
CA ASP A 69 -6.79 1.02 -45.30
C ASP A 69 -7.33 2.29 -45.96
N LYS A 70 -7.72 3.28 -45.13
CA LYS A 70 -8.21 4.60 -45.55
C LYS A 70 -7.09 5.63 -45.71
N GLY A 71 -5.83 5.24 -45.54
CA GLY A 71 -4.67 6.15 -45.62
C GLY A 71 -4.61 7.19 -44.49
N ILE A 72 -5.32 6.96 -43.38
CA ILE A 72 -5.33 7.85 -42.23
C ILE A 72 -4.16 7.50 -41.30
N PHE A 73 -3.28 8.46 -41.07
CA PHE A 73 -2.14 8.28 -40.17
C PHE A 73 -2.57 8.26 -38.70
N MET A 74 -1.89 7.43 -37.92
CA MET A 74 -2.04 7.32 -36.48
C MET A 74 -0.75 7.79 -35.84
N TYR A 75 -0.84 8.75 -34.91
CA TYR A 75 0.34 9.38 -34.32
C TYR A 75 0.45 9.06 -32.82
N ILE A 76 1.67 8.76 -32.37
CA ILE A 76 2.04 8.75 -30.94
C ILE A 76 2.85 10.01 -30.64
N ASN A 77 2.55 10.65 -29.50
CA ASN A 77 3.32 11.76 -28.96
C ASN A 77 4.02 11.31 -27.66
N ASN A 78 5.36 11.36 -27.63
CA ASN A 78 6.16 11.12 -26.43
C ASN A 78 7.02 12.34 -26.03
N LEU A 79 6.64 13.55 -26.47
CA LEU A 79 7.30 14.80 -26.07
C LEU A 79 7.12 15.10 -24.58
N HIS A 80 6.03 14.62 -23.98
CA HIS A 80 5.69 14.77 -22.58
C HIS A 80 5.37 13.41 -21.94
N GLU A 81 5.57 13.32 -20.63
CA GLU A 81 5.04 12.21 -19.84
C GLU A 81 3.55 12.45 -19.59
N PHE A 82 2.71 11.59 -20.17
CA PHE A 82 1.27 11.70 -20.06
C PHE A 82 0.67 10.83 -18.94
N GLY A 83 1.38 9.79 -18.51
CA GLY A 83 0.90 8.83 -17.52
C GLY A 83 1.50 7.44 -17.76
N HIS A 84 0.88 6.44 -17.16
CA HIS A 84 1.25 5.03 -17.31
C HIS A 84 0.00 4.17 -17.52
N LEU A 85 0.20 2.93 -17.97
CA LEU A 85 -0.86 1.93 -18.05
C LEU A 85 -0.82 1.05 -16.80
N ILE A 86 -2.00 0.71 -16.30
CA ILE A 86 -2.17 -0.31 -15.26
C ILE A 86 -2.17 -1.71 -15.89
N ASN A 87 -1.72 -2.69 -15.14
CA ASN A 87 -1.89 -4.09 -15.49
C ASN A 87 -3.20 -4.61 -14.88
N SER A 88 -4.18 -4.91 -15.73
CA SER A 88 -5.48 -5.45 -15.34
C SER A 88 -5.61 -6.96 -15.56
N GLU A 89 -4.58 -7.64 -16.08
CA GLU A 89 -4.67 -9.06 -16.47
C GLU A 89 -4.84 -9.99 -15.27
N THR A 90 -4.20 -9.67 -14.15
CA THR A 90 -4.17 -10.48 -12.93
C THR A 90 -4.90 -9.83 -11.76
N PHE A 91 -5.75 -8.84 -12.02
CA PHE A 91 -6.46 -8.09 -10.99
C PHE A 91 -7.56 -8.96 -10.36
N ASP A 92 -7.42 -9.29 -9.07
CA ASP A 92 -8.42 -10.06 -8.32
C ASP A 92 -9.55 -9.15 -7.83
N THR A 93 -10.80 -9.52 -8.11
CA THR A 93 -11.99 -8.76 -7.70
C THR A 93 -12.75 -9.38 -6.53
N SER A 94 -12.20 -10.41 -5.88
CA SER A 94 -12.88 -11.19 -4.84
C SER A 94 -12.76 -10.62 -3.43
N HIS A 95 -11.89 -9.63 -3.21
CA HIS A 95 -11.66 -9.01 -1.90
C HIS A 95 -12.59 -7.82 -1.66
N VAL A 96 -12.76 -7.44 -0.39
CA VAL A 96 -13.53 -6.22 -0.01
C VAL A 96 -12.89 -4.97 -0.60
N HIS A 97 -11.56 -4.92 -0.57
CA HIS A 97 -10.74 -3.82 -1.08
C HIS A 97 -9.67 -4.40 -2.01
N ASN A 98 -10.02 -4.62 -3.28
CA ASN A 98 -9.17 -5.29 -4.25
C ASN A 98 -7.81 -4.60 -4.44
N GLU A 99 -7.81 -3.27 -4.52
CA GLU A 99 -6.58 -2.51 -4.73
C GLU A 99 -5.57 -2.68 -3.58
N LEU A 100 -6.01 -3.09 -2.38
CA LEU A 100 -5.09 -3.36 -1.26
C LEU A 100 -4.06 -4.44 -1.63
N TYR A 101 -4.43 -5.41 -2.47
CA TYR A 101 -3.63 -6.55 -2.89
C TYR A 101 -2.79 -6.26 -4.16
N GLU A 102 -2.82 -5.03 -4.69
CA GLU A 102 -2.15 -4.67 -5.95
C GLU A 102 -0.71 -4.15 -5.79
N ILE A 103 -0.10 -4.33 -4.61
CA ILE A 103 1.20 -3.75 -4.26
C ILE A 103 2.34 -4.15 -5.22
N TYR A 104 2.22 -5.30 -5.89
CA TYR A 104 3.18 -5.79 -6.87
C TYR A 104 2.85 -5.37 -8.30
N THR A 105 1.60 -5.62 -8.69
CA THR A 105 1.14 -5.55 -10.08
C THR A 105 1.00 -4.10 -10.55
N ASN A 106 0.53 -3.22 -9.67
CA ASN A 106 0.28 -1.82 -9.93
C ASN A 106 0.88 -0.94 -8.82
N GLN A 107 2.15 -1.18 -8.49
CA GLN A 107 2.85 -0.57 -7.36
C GLN A 107 2.75 0.97 -7.34
N LYS A 108 2.92 1.64 -8.48
CA LYS A 108 2.87 3.12 -8.56
C LYS A 108 1.49 3.67 -8.13
N ASP A 109 0.41 3.04 -8.58
CA ASP A 109 -0.96 3.41 -8.20
C ASP A 109 -1.25 3.05 -6.73
N TRP A 110 -0.72 1.90 -6.30
CA TRP A 110 -0.80 1.45 -4.92
C TRP A 110 -0.13 2.43 -3.96
N GLU A 111 1.10 2.87 -4.27
CA GLU A 111 1.86 3.87 -3.52
C GLU A 111 1.08 5.19 -3.41
N HIS A 112 0.60 5.71 -4.54
CA HIS A 112 -0.17 6.95 -4.56
C HIS A 112 -1.44 6.87 -3.71
N ARG A 113 -2.07 5.69 -3.60
CA ARG A 113 -3.27 5.48 -2.78
C ARG A 113 -2.96 5.24 -1.30
N TYR A 114 -1.91 4.48 -1.00
CA TYR A 114 -1.73 3.85 0.31
C TYR A 114 -0.49 4.28 1.08
N ILE A 115 0.53 4.86 0.44
CA ILE A 115 1.70 5.41 1.11
C ILE A 115 1.45 6.86 1.49
N HIS A 116 1.84 7.20 2.73
CA HIS A 116 1.63 8.54 3.25
C HIS A 116 2.38 9.59 2.42
N GLU A 117 1.77 10.73 2.11
CA GLU A 117 2.35 11.80 1.27
C GLU A 117 3.73 12.29 1.74
N ASN A 118 3.95 12.29 3.06
CA ASN A 118 5.21 12.69 3.69
C ASN A 118 6.20 11.53 3.92
N TYR A 119 5.87 10.29 3.52
CA TYR A 119 6.76 9.13 3.70
C TYR A 119 8.12 9.33 3.03
N SER A 120 8.15 9.83 1.79
CA SER A 120 9.41 10.05 1.07
C SER A 120 10.34 11.04 1.77
N LYS A 121 9.80 11.99 2.55
CA LYS A 121 10.61 12.92 3.35
C LYS A 121 11.33 12.20 4.49
N VAL A 122 10.74 11.15 5.04
CA VAL A 122 11.33 10.32 6.11
C VAL A 122 12.64 9.67 5.63
N LEU A 123 12.77 9.40 4.33
CA LEU A 123 13.97 8.79 3.74
C LEU A 123 15.08 9.80 3.44
N ASP A 124 14.80 11.11 3.44
CA ASP A 124 15.81 12.13 3.21
C ASP A 124 16.90 12.04 4.30
N PRO A 125 18.20 11.94 3.96
CA PRO A 125 19.28 11.85 4.95
C PRO A 125 19.29 12.99 5.99
N THR A 126 18.72 14.15 5.66
CA THR A 126 18.66 15.32 6.55
C THR A 126 17.41 15.35 7.43
N TYR A 127 16.41 14.53 7.14
CA TYR A 127 15.18 14.48 7.94
C TYR A 127 15.43 13.74 9.27
N GLU A 128 15.23 14.42 10.38
CA GLU A 128 15.27 13.82 11.71
C GLU A 128 13.93 13.13 12.01
N VAL A 129 13.97 11.83 12.29
CA VAL A 129 12.78 11.06 12.62
C VAL A 129 12.39 11.32 14.08
N ASP A 130 11.10 11.61 14.33
CA ASP A 130 10.60 11.85 15.68
C ASP A 130 10.91 10.64 16.58
N MET A 131 11.35 10.91 17.81
CA MET A 131 11.72 9.88 18.79
C MET A 131 11.01 10.14 20.12
N PRO A 132 9.72 9.76 20.26
CA PRO A 132 8.92 10.05 21.45
C PRO A 132 9.47 9.42 22.74
N CYS A 133 10.19 8.30 22.64
CA CYS A 133 10.90 7.66 23.73
C CYS A 133 12.30 7.24 23.26
N PRO A 134 13.29 7.04 24.17
CA PRO A 134 14.63 6.59 23.77
C PRO A 134 14.59 5.34 22.89
N ASP A 135 15.20 5.41 21.70
CA ASP A 135 15.22 4.35 20.67
C ASP A 135 13.84 3.85 20.21
N VAL A 136 12.82 4.70 20.35
CA VAL A 136 11.47 4.48 19.81
C VAL A 136 11.21 5.56 18.77
N PHE A 137 11.26 5.17 17.50
CA PHE A 137 11.14 6.08 16.37
C PHE A 137 9.70 6.14 15.86
N TRP A 138 9.27 7.30 15.38
CA TRP A 138 7.90 7.56 15.00
C TRP A 138 7.82 8.32 13.67
N PHE A 139 7.18 7.72 12.67
CA PHE A 139 7.13 8.32 11.33
C PHE A 139 5.85 7.96 10.57
N PRO A 140 5.42 8.80 9.62
CA PRO A 140 4.30 8.50 8.74
C PRO A 140 4.67 7.42 7.72
N VAL A 141 3.79 6.46 7.47
CA VAL A 141 4.05 5.40 6.48
C VAL A 141 2.87 5.14 5.55
N VAL A 142 1.64 5.09 6.07
CA VAL A 142 0.46 4.75 5.26
C VAL A 142 -0.63 5.83 5.34
N THR A 143 -1.51 5.87 4.33
CA THR A 143 -2.63 6.83 4.28
C THR A 143 -3.79 6.40 5.18
N PRO A 144 -4.70 7.34 5.53
CA PRO A 144 -5.98 7.00 6.15
C PRO A 144 -6.80 5.95 5.37
N THR A 145 -6.70 5.96 4.03
CA THR A 145 -7.36 4.99 3.14
C THR A 145 -6.83 3.58 3.39
N PHE A 146 -5.51 3.41 3.48
CA PHE A 146 -4.91 2.11 3.81
C PHE A 146 -5.42 1.60 5.15
N CYS A 147 -5.37 2.46 6.17
CA CYS A 147 -5.81 2.10 7.51
C CYS A 147 -7.26 1.63 7.55
N LYS A 148 -8.17 2.39 6.90
CA LYS A 148 -9.58 2.00 6.77
C LYS A 148 -9.74 0.68 6.01
N HIS A 149 -9.07 0.51 4.87
CA HIS A 149 -9.21 -0.70 4.05
C HIS A 149 -8.69 -1.94 4.77
N LEU A 150 -7.61 -1.80 5.56
CA LEU A 150 -7.09 -2.88 6.38
C LEU A 150 -8.08 -3.24 7.50
N ILE A 151 -8.63 -2.25 8.23
CA ILE A 151 -9.66 -2.50 9.25
C ILE A 151 -10.90 -3.19 8.64
N ASP A 152 -11.42 -2.68 7.53
CA ASP A 152 -12.58 -3.23 6.84
C ASP A 152 -12.33 -4.70 6.42
N THR A 153 -11.12 -5.01 5.96
CA THR A 153 -10.71 -6.39 5.61
C THR A 153 -10.73 -7.31 6.84
N MET A 154 -10.19 -6.85 7.98
CA MET A 154 -10.16 -7.64 9.22
C MET A 154 -11.56 -7.86 9.79
N GLU A 155 -12.39 -6.82 9.81
CA GLU A 155 -13.76 -6.94 10.32
C GLU A 155 -14.67 -7.76 9.40
N ASN A 156 -14.45 -7.71 8.08
CA ASN A 156 -15.15 -8.59 7.14
C ASN A 156 -14.76 -10.07 7.33
N PHE A 157 -13.49 -10.35 7.64
CA PHE A 157 -13.07 -11.71 8.00
C PHE A 157 -13.72 -12.15 9.32
N GLY A 158 -13.74 -11.27 10.33
CA GLY A 158 -14.54 -11.39 11.54
C GLY A 158 -14.11 -12.47 12.55
N GLN A 159 -13.17 -13.35 12.19
CA GLN A 159 -12.68 -14.43 13.07
C GLN A 159 -11.48 -13.98 13.92
N TRP A 160 -11.74 -13.01 14.80
CA TRP A 160 -10.79 -12.54 15.80
C TRP A 160 -10.48 -13.65 16.81
N SER A 161 -9.23 -13.75 17.23
CA SER A 161 -8.85 -14.66 18.31
C SER A 161 -9.57 -14.34 19.62
N ASP A 162 -9.59 -15.32 20.52
CA ASP A 162 -10.26 -15.19 21.82
C ASP A 162 -9.37 -14.53 22.89
N GLY A 163 -8.13 -14.17 22.56
CA GLY A 163 -7.17 -13.58 23.50
C GLY A 163 -6.69 -14.56 24.58
N SER A 164 -6.83 -15.87 24.35
CA SER A 164 -6.32 -16.90 25.25
C SER A 164 -4.92 -17.36 24.86
N ASN A 165 -4.15 -17.89 25.81
CA ASN A 165 -2.81 -18.40 25.53
C ASN A 165 -2.79 -19.61 24.59
N LYS A 166 -3.95 -20.21 24.25
CA LYS A 166 -4.02 -21.36 23.35
C LYS A 166 -4.43 -20.88 21.98
N ASP A 167 -3.47 -20.74 21.09
CA ASP A 167 -3.73 -20.31 19.73
C ASP A 167 -3.38 -21.41 18.72
N PRO A 168 -4.38 -22.14 18.17
CA PRO A 168 -4.15 -23.20 17.20
C PRO A 168 -3.58 -22.69 15.86
N ARG A 169 -3.59 -21.37 15.62
CA ARG A 169 -3.04 -20.74 14.41
C ARG A 169 -1.51 -20.65 14.46
N LEU A 170 -0.92 -20.69 15.66
CA LEU A 170 0.53 -20.59 15.86
C LEU A 170 1.20 -21.96 15.83
N ALA A 171 2.42 -22.00 15.27
CA ALA A 171 3.27 -23.18 15.35
C ALA A 171 3.64 -23.47 16.82
N GLY A 172 3.00 -24.47 17.41
CA GLY A 172 3.17 -24.83 18.83
C GLY A 172 1.93 -24.61 19.70
N GLY A 173 0.87 -23.97 19.18
CA GLY A 173 -0.42 -23.90 19.84
C GLY A 173 -0.49 -23.00 21.09
N TYR A 174 0.58 -22.23 21.38
CA TYR A 174 0.69 -21.44 22.61
C TYR A 174 1.25 -20.05 22.35
N GLU A 175 0.50 -19.04 22.79
CA GLU A 175 0.89 -17.64 22.75
C GLU A 175 1.24 -17.16 24.16
N ASN A 176 2.48 -16.71 24.37
CA ASN A 176 2.94 -16.28 25.68
C ASN A 176 2.20 -15.03 26.17
N VAL A 177 1.80 -14.15 25.25
CA VAL A 177 1.18 -12.86 25.55
C VAL A 177 0.05 -12.65 24.55
N PRO A 178 -1.13 -13.26 24.78
CA PRO A 178 -2.16 -13.30 23.76
C PRO A 178 -2.82 -11.96 23.54
N THR A 179 -3.21 -11.73 22.30
CA THR A 179 -4.01 -10.59 21.87
C THR A 179 -5.30 -11.02 21.17
N ARG A 180 -6.27 -10.11 21.04
CA ARG A 180 -7.41 -10.27 20.12
C ARG A 180 -7.01 -9.75 18.75
N ASP A 181 -6.68 -10.66 17.85
CA ASP A 181 -6.00 -10.35 16.61
C ASP A 181 -6.41 -11.24 15.43
N ILE A 182 -6.02 -10.79 14.24
CA ILE A 182 -6.09 -11.52 12.98
C ILE A 182 -4.72 -11.40 12.29
N HIS A 183 -4.14 -12.53 11.91
CA HIS A 183 -2.88 -12.60 11.20
C HIS A 183 -3.07 -12.36 9.69
N MET A 184 -2.06 -11.77 9.05
CA MET A 184 -2.10 -11.46 7.62
C MET A 184 -2.30 -12.70 6.74
N ASN A 185 -1.81 -13.87 7.16
CA ASN A 185 -1.99 -15.12 6.41
C ASN A 185 -3.46 -15.58 6.37
N GLN A 186 -4.24 -15.29 7.41
CA GLN A 186 -5.66 -15.66 7.50
C GLN A 186 -6.52 -14.92 6.47
N VAL A 187 -6.06 -13.74 6.03
CA VAL A 187 -6.73 -12.90 5.03
C VAL A 187 -5.98 -12.86 3.69
N GLY A 188 -5.02 -13.78 3.47
CA GLY A 188 -4.25 -13.86 2.23
C GLY A 188 -3.33 -12.67 1.97
N PHE A 189 -3.06 -11.83 2.98
CA PHE A 189 -2.30 -10.58 2.85
C PHE A 189 -0.82 -10.71 3.27
N GLU A 190 -0.38 -11.89 3.69
CA GLU A 190 0.98 -12.11 4.22
C GLU A 190 2.09 -11.72 3.23
N GLN A 191 2.03 -12.20 1.99
CA GLN A 191 3.07 -11.90 1.01
C GLN A 191 3.12 -10.40 0.72
N HIS A 192 1.96 -9.79 0.45
CA HIS A 192 1.81 -8.35 0.23
C HIS A 192 2.41 -7.54 1.38
N TRP A 193 2.16 -7.98 2.62
CA TRP A 193 2.72 -7.36 3.80
C TRP A 193 4.24 -7.53 3.93
N LEU A 194 4.80 -8.71 3.64
CA LEU A 194 6.24 -8.92 3.62
C LEU A 194 6.94 -8.03 2.58
N TYR A 195 6.30 -7.84 1.43
CA TYR A 195 6.78 -6.89 0.43
C TYR A 195 6.70 -5.45 0.94
N PHE A 196 5.61 -5.08 1.63
CA PHE A 196 5.50 -3.78 2.29
C PHE A 196 6.63 -3.54 3.31
N LEU A 197 6.97 -4.55 4.13
CA LEU A 197 8.10 -4.45 5.06
C LEU A 197 9.43 -4.24 4.33
N ARG A 198 9.64 -4.95 3.22
CA ARG A 198 10.86 -4.86 2.41
C ARG A 198 11.02 -3.49 1.76
N GLU A 199 9.96 -2.96 1.15
CA GLU A 199 10.04 -1.74 0.33
C GLU A 199 9.84 -0.45 1.14
N TYR A 200 9.05 -0.47 2.22
CA TYR A 200 8.68 0.75 2.94
C TYR A 200 9.16 0.83 4.40
N ILE A 201 9.49 -0.30 5.03
CA ILE A 201 9.96 -0.31 6.43
C ILE A 201 11.47 -0.47 6.50
N ARG A 202 12.04 -1.43 5.76
CA ARG A 202 13.50 -1.68 5.74
C ARG A 202 14.30 -0.41 5.41
N PRO A 203 13.96 0.43 4.41
CA PRO A 203 14.77 1.62 4.12
C PRO A 203 14.81 2.63 5.27
N VAL A 204 13.69 2.79 5.99
CA VAL A 204 13.64 3.66 7.18
C VAL A 204 14.42 3.03 8.34
N GLN A 205 14.28 1.72 8.53
CA GLN A 205 15.04 0.98 9.54
C GLN A 205 16.55 1.12 9.32
N GLU A 206 17.05 0.90 8.10
CA GLU A 206 18.48 0.98 7.77
C GLU A 206 19.05 2.39 7.99
N LYS A 207 18.24 3.42 7.72
CA LYS A 207 18.58 4.82 8.02
C LYS A 207 18.72 5.05 9.53
N ILE A 208 17.81 4.52 10.33
CA ILE A 208 17.72 4.77 11.76
C ILE A 208 18.74 3.94 12.55
N PHE A 209 18.80 2.64 12.29
CA PHE A 209 19.70 1.70 12.95
C PHE A 209 20.91 1.43 12.06
N ILE A 210 21.75 2.46 11.90
CA ILE A 210 22.95 2.41 11.06
C ILE A 210 23.80 1.20 11.45
N GLY A 211 24.09 0.34 10.47
CA GLY A 211 24.87 -0.88 10.64
C GLY A 211 24.04 -2.16 10.80
N TYR A 212 22.71 -2.07 10.88
CA TYR A 212 21.81 -3.22 10.79
C TYR A 212 21.17 -3.30 9.40
N THR A 213 21.39 -4.42 8.69
CA THR A 213 20.90 -4.66 7.33
C THR A 213 20.45 -6.11 7.18
N HIS A 214 19.24 -6.32 6.66
CA HIS A 214 18.70 -7.64 6.34
C HIS A 214 17.68 -7.54 5.19
N ASP A 215 18.00 -8.13 4.03
CA ASP A 215 17.12 -8.15 2.85
C ASP A 215 16.93 -9.60 2.32
N PRO A 216 15.68 -10.10 2.24
CA PRO A 216 14.45 -9.50 2.75
C PRO A 216 14.34 -9.58 4.28
N PRO A 217 13.69 -8.60 4.94
CA PRO A 217 13.36 -8.73 6.35
C PRO A 217 12.44 -9.93 6.55
N LYS A 218 12.59 -10.63 7.67
CA LYS A 218 11.76 -11.79 8.01
C LYS A 218 10.74 -11.42 9.07
N ALA A 219 9.46 -11.65 8.81
CA ALA A 219 8.44 -11.46 9.84
C ALA A 219 7.42 -12.59 9.78
N LEU A 220 7.44 -13.47 10.78
CA LEU A 220 6.48 -14.59 10.89
C LEU A 220 5.18 -14.16 11.57
N MET A 221 5.24 -13.11 12.39
CA MET A 221 4.12 -12.62 13.19
C MET A 221 3.74 -11.22 12.68
N ASN A 222 2.76 -11.19 11.78
CA ASN A 222 2.16 -9.98 11.22
C ASN A 222 0.66 -10.02 11.45
N PHE A 223 0.13 -9.11 12.26
CA PHE A 223 -1.25 -9.21 12.72
C PHE A 223 -1.82 -7.85 13.11
N VAL A 224 -3.12 -7.70 12.89
CA VAL A 224 -3.88 -6.55 13.41
C VAL A 224 -4.45 -6.93 14.75
N VAL A 225 -4.21 -6.09 15.76
CA VAL A 225 -4.79 -6.22 17.10
C VAL A 225 -5.96 -5.26 17.25
N ARG A 226 -7.01 -5.71 17.93
CA ARG A 226 -8.16 -4.89 18.33
C ARG A 226 -8.29 -4.83 19.85
N TYR A 227 -8.23 -3.63 20.41
CA TYR A 227 -8.49 -3.39 21.82
C TYR A 227 -9.87 -2.77 22.03
N ARG A 228 -10.64 -3.31 22.97
CA ARG A 228 -11.92 -2.77 23.41
C ARG A 228 -12.11 -2.91 24.92
N PRO A 229 -12.85 -1.98 25.57
CA PRO A 229 -13.20 -2.06 26.99
C PRO A 229 -13.90 -3.35 27.41
N ASP A 230 -14.77 -3.88 26.57
CA ASP A 230 -15.61 -5.07 26.80
C ASP A 230 -14.93 -6.39 26.41
N GLU A 231 -13.74 -6.34 25.81
CA GLU A 231 -12.96 -7.51 25.42
C GLU A 231 -11.59 -7.52 26.12
N GLN A 232 -10.53 -7.25 25.37
CA GLN A 232 -9.18 -7.07 25.87
C GLN A 232 -8.81 -5.58 25.73
N PRO A 233 -8.81 -4.79 26.82
CA PRO A 233 -8.57 -3.36 26.71
C PRO A 233 -7.11 -2.95 26.87
N TYR A 234 -6.22 -3.86 27.30
CA TYR A 234 -4.81 -3.56 27.56
C TYR A 234 -3.95 -4.79 27.27
N LEU A 235 -2.63 -4.58 27.20
CA LEU A 235 -1.67 -5.68 27.07
C LEU A 235 -0.63 -5.57 28.17
N ARG A 236 -0.44 -6.68 28.90
CA ARG A 236 0.49 -6.73 30.04
C ARG A 236 1.94 -6.48 29.60
N PRO A 237 2.83 -6.06 30.52
CA PRO A 237 4.25 -5.91 30.25
C PRO A 237 4.90 -7.15 29.61
N HIS A 238 5.61 -6.97 28.50
CA HIS A 238 6.30 -8.04 27.77
C HIS A 238 7.48 -7.55 26.92
N HIS A 239 8.22 -8.50 26.36
CA HIS A 239 9.13 -8.32 25.24
C HIS A 239 8.55 -8.99 24.00
N ASP A 240 8.90 -8.46 22.84
CA ASP A 240 8.56 -9.07 21.57
C ASP A 240 9.63 -10.08 21.17
N SER A 241 9.20 -11.13 20.45
CA SER A 241 10.14 -12.04 19.82
C SER A 241 10.55 -11.48 18.45
N SER A 242 11.26 -10.36 18.46
CA SER A 242 11.77 -9.66 17.28
C SER A 242 13.12 -9.00 17.58
N THR A 243 13.88 -8.72 16.53
CA THR A 243 14.99 -7.77 16.64
C THR A 243 14.42 -6.37 16.79
N TYR A 244 13.47 -6.00 15.93
CA TYR A 244 12.69 -4.78 16.06
C TYR A 244 11.22 -5.03 15.72
N THR A 245 10.35 -4.25 16.35
CA THR A 245 8.90 -4.29 16.14
C THR A 245 8.45 -3.00 15.48
N ILE A 246 7.51 -3.12 14.55
CA ILE A 246 6.71 -1.97 14.09
C ILE A 246 5.28 -2.05 14.61
N ASN A 247 4.71 -0.88 14.91
CA ASN A 247 3.36 -0.73 15.43
C ASN A 247 2.68 0.47 14.75
N ILE A 248 1.82 0.19 13.76
CA ILE A 248 1.09 1.21 13.00
C ILE A 248 -0.27 1.48 13.66
N ALA A 249 -0.56 2.75 13.96
CA ALA A 249 -1.90 3.14 14.41
C ALA A 249 -2.88 3.19 13.23
N LEU A 250 -3.97 2.41 13.29
CA LEU A 250 -4.94 2.28 12.20
C LEU A 250 -6.20 3.14 12.39
N ASN A 251 -6.41 3.73 13.56
CA ASN A 251 -7.51 4.66 13.80
C ASN A 251 -7.14 5.74 14.82
N ARG A 252 -8.02 6.72 15.03
CA ARG A 252 -7.69 8.00 15.66
C ARG A 252 -8.00 8.00 17.17
N PRO A 253 -7.03 8.40 18.01
CA PRO A 253 -7.27 8.64 19.42
C PRO A 253 -8.24 9.82 19.61
N ASN A 254 -9.03 9.77 20.67
CA ASN A 254 -10.05 10.75 21.06
C ASN A 254 -11.17 10.98 20.03
N ILE A 255 -11.26 10.13 19.00
CA ILE A 255 -12.36 10.12 18.01
C ILE A 255 -12.93 8.71 17.90
N ASP A 256 -12.07 7.73 17.60
CA ASP A 256 -12.48 6.33 17.40
C ASP A 256 -12.30 5.50 18.70
N TYR A 257 -11.41 5.94 19.61
CA TYR A 257 -11.20 5.37 20.94
C TYR A 257 -10.64 6.39 21.94
N GLU A 258 -10.76 6.12 23.24
CA GLU A 258 -10.14 6.89 24.33
C GLU A 258 -9.12 6.05 25.11
N GLY A 259 -8.09 6.69 25.65
CA GLY A 259 -6.97 6.02 26.31
C GLY A 259 -6.03 5.36 25.31
N GLY A 260 -5.44 4.23 25.69
CA GLY A 260 -4.50 3.50 24.83
C GLY A 260 -3.10 4.14 24.75
N GLY A 261 -2.31 3.66 23.80
CA GLY A 261 -0.88 3.97 23.66
C GLY A 261 0.02 2.79 24.00
N CYS A 262 1.31 3.06 24.14
CA CYS A 262 2.34 2.11 24.51
C CYS A 262 3.25 2.74 25.56
N ARG A 263 3.56 2.03 26.65
CA ARG A 263 4.49 2.49 27.69
C ARG A 263 5.73 1.60 27.72
N PHE A 264 6.89 2.22 27.58
CA PHE A 264 8.19 1.59 27.71
C PHE A 264 8.70 1.74 29.14
N ILE A 265 8.62 0.64 29.90
CA ILE A 265 8.70 0.64 31.37
C ILE A 265 10.08 1.05 31.85
N ARG A 266 11.14 0.54 31.21
CA ARG A 266 12.54 0.88 31.55
C ARG A 266 12.82 2.37 31.47
N TYR A 267 12.12 3.09 30.60
CA TYR A 267 12.32 4.52 30.37
C TYR A 267 11.28 5.39 31.08
N ASN A 268 10.29 4.77 31.74
CA ASN A 268 9.08 5.45 32.24
C ASN A 268 8.49 6.43 31.20
N CYS A 269 8.47 6.01 29.93
CA CYS A 269 8.06 6.84 28.80
C CYS A 269 6.85 6.21 28.12
N SER A 270 5.89 7.05 27.73
CA SER A 270 4.66 6.61 27.06
C SER A 270 4.51 7.32 25.73
N ALA A 271 4.26 6.54 24.67
CA ALA A 271 3.81 7.03 23.39
C ALA A 271 2.27 6.93 23.35
N THR A 272 1.61 8.06 23.57
CA THR A 272 0.14 8.23 23.48
C THR A 272 -0.24 9.04 22.25
N ASP A 273 -1.54 9.19 22.00
CA ASP A 273 -2.06 10.01 20.91
C ASP A 273 -1.43 9.69 19.54
N LEU A 274 -1.25 8.39 19.29
CA LEU A 274 -0.61 7.89 18.06
C LEU A 274 -1.43 8.29 16.84
N ARG A 275 -0.76 8.95 15.90
CA ARG A 275 -1.35 9.53 14.69
C ARG A 275 -1.74 8.42 13.72
N LEU A 276 -2.91 8.56 13.10
CA LEU A 276 -3.40 7.65 12.07
C LEU A 276 -2.36 7.47 10.95
N GLY A 277 -2.02 6.21 10.63
CA GLY A 277 -1.09 5.88 9.55
C GLY A 277 0.39 6.10 9.88
N TRP A 278 0.70 6.49 11.12
CA TRP A 278 2.06 6.55 11.63
C TRP A 278 2.44 5.26 12.32
N THR A 279 3.73 4.91 12.24
CA THR A 279 4.30 3.71 12.85
C THR A 279 5.29 4.07 13.94
N LEU A 280 5.22 3.35 15.06
CA LEU A 280 6.32 3.26 16.01
C LEU A 280 7.27 2.13 15.56
N MET A 281 8.57 2.36 15.67
CA MET A 281 9.60 1.36 15.47
C MET A 281 10.52 1.32 16.68
N HIS A 282 10.70 0.15 17.30
CA HIS A 282 11.56 -0.01 18.47
C HIS A 282 12.18 -1.42 18.53
N PRO A 283 13.32 -1.61 19.22
CA PRO A 283 13.85 -2.94 19.50
C PRO A 283 12.83 -3.84 20.22
N GLY A 284 12.78 -5.13 19.90
CA GLY A 284 11.82 -6.07 20.50
C GLY A 284 12.32 -6.73 21.80
N ARG A 285 13.62 -7.04 21.83
CA ARG A 285 14.27 -7.77 22.92
C ARG A 285 15.12 -6.87 23.83
N LEU A 286 15.40 -7.38 25.03
CA LEU A 286 16.32 -6.86 26.05
C LEU A 286 15.96 -5.49 26.64
N THR A 287 15.80 -4.46 25.82
CA THR A 287 15.79 -3.05 26.28
C THR A 287 14.39 -2.42 26.33
N HIS A 288 13.44 -2.89 25.52
CA HIS A 288 12.13 -2.25 25.38
C HIS A 288 11.01 -3.11 25.99
N TYR A 289 11.15 -3.43 27.28
CA TYR A 289 10.07 -4.06 28.03
C TYR A 289 8.90 -3.08 28.13
N HIS A 290 7.77 -3.42 27.52
CA HIS A 290 6.69 -2.46 27.26
C HIS A 290 5.31 -3.05 27.52
N GLU A 291 4.32 -2.18 27.70
CA GLU A 291 2.92 -2.54 27.92
C GLU A 291 1.97 -1.74 27.01
N GLY A 292 0.86 -2.36 26.62
CA GLY A 292 -0.23 -1.70 25.92
C GLY A 292 -1.14 -1.01 26.92
N LEU A 293 -1.18 0.32 26.89
CA LEU A 293 -2.00 1.11 27.81
C LEU A 293 -3.50 0.84 27.58
N ARG A 294 -4.28 0.98 28.64
CA ARG A 294 -5.70 0.63 28.66
C ARG A 294 -6.53 1.55 27.76
N VAL A 295 -7.32 0.96 26.87
CA VAL A 295 -8.42 1.62 26.15
C VAL A 295 -9.64 1.68 27.06
N THR A 296 -10.22 2.87 27.23
CA THR A 296 -11.34 3.11 28.16
C THR A 296 -12.68 3.28 27.45
N ASN A 297 -12.68 3.68 26.19
CA ASN A 297 -13.88 3.84 25.37
C ASN A 297 -13.55 3.56 23.89
N GLY A 298 -14.56 3.18 23.10
CA GLY A 298 -14.41 2.90 21.67
C GLY A 298 -13.57 1.66 21.36
N THR A 299 -13.00 1.63 20.16
CA THR A 299 -12.20 0.48 19.67
C THR A 299 -10.90 0.98 19.08
N ARG A 300 -9.76 0.43 19.50
CA ARG A 300 -8.44 0.78 18.96
C ARG A 300 -7.91 -0.35 18.08
N TYR A 301 -7.47 -0.01 16.87
CA TYR A 301 -6.81 -0.94 15.95
C TYR A 301 -5.35 -0.56 15.73
N ILE A 302 -4.48 -1.55 15.76
CA ILE A 302 -3.06 -1.39 15.43
C ILE A 302 -2.58 -2.55 14.57
N MET A 303 -1.67 -2.28 13.63
CA MET A 303 -0.97 -3.31 12.86
C MET A 303 0.42 -3.53 13.46
N ILE A 304 0.70 -4.75 13.90
CA ILE A 304 1.97 -5.14 14.52
C ILE A 304 2.76 -6.05 13.56
N SER A 305 4.07 -5.88 13.55
CA SER A 305 4.96 -6.89 12.96
C SER A 305 6.21 -7.08 13.79
N PHE A 306 6.49 -8.33 14.13
CA PHE A 306 7.73 -8.76 14.76
C PHE A 306 8.74 -9.09 13.68
N VAL A 307 9.67 -8.17 13.46
CA VAL A 307 10.64 -8.26 12.36
C VAL A 307 11.97 -8.80 12.87
N ASP A 308 12.51 -9.74 12.11
CA ASP A 308 13.74 -10.49 12.37
C ASP A 308 13.74 -11.18 13.75
N PRO A 309 12.83 -12.15 13.97
CA PRO A 309 12.67 -12.89 15.24
C PRO A 309 13.87 -13.74 15.65
#